data_AF-A0A957QD83-F1
#
_entry.id   AF-A0A957QD83-F1
#
_cell.length_a   1.000
_cell.length_b   1.000
_cell.length_c   1.000
_cell.angle_alpha   90.00
_cell.angle_beta   90.00
_cell.angle_gamma   90.00
#
_symmetry.space_group_name_H-M   'P 1'
#
loop_
_entity.id
_entity.type
_entity.pdbx_description
1 polymer ?
#
loop_
_entity_poly.entity_id
_entity_poly.type
_entity_poly.pdbx_seq_one_letter_code
_entity_poly.pdbx_strand_id
1 'polypeptide(L)' 'MLEKVQIIREDEEAKFAVIPYAEYLQIRELLADEEKLEDYLDYLHAQKVKYEAKSWHTLQAVKESLGLDGA' A
#
# COMPACT_ATOMS: atom_id res chain seq x y z
N MET A 1 2.26 -7.74 -0.83
CA MET A 1 3.70 -7.54 -1.06
C MET A 1 4.46 -8.50 -0.16
N LEU A 2 5.46 -9.19 -0.71
CA LEU A 2 6.32 -10.17 -0.03
C LEU A 2 5.56 -11.23 0.75
N GLU A 3 4.81 -12.07 0.03
CA GLU A 3 4.08 -13.19 0.64
C GLU A 3 4.99 -14.38 0.96
N LYS A 4 6.16 -14.46 0.31
CA LYS A 4 7.10 -15.57 0.44
C LYS A 4 8.54 -15.07 0.54
N VAL A 5 8.96 -14.77 1.77
CA VAL A 5 10.36 -14.48 2.10
C VAL A 5 10.95 -15.68 2.83
N GLN A 6 12.06 -16.21 2.31
CA GLN A 6 12.85 -17.21 3.04
C GLN A 6 14.05 -16.53 3.68
N ILE A 7 14.19 -16.65 4.99
CA ILE A 7 15.33 -16.11 5.73
C ILE A 7 16.38 -17.20 5.92
N ILE A 8 17.59 -16.97 5.42
CA ILE A 8 18.75 -17.81 5.69
C ILE A 8 19.41 -17.29 6.96
N ARG A 9 19.57 -18.18 7.94
CA ARG A 9 20.18 -17.89 9.23
C ARG A 9 21.53 -18.60 9.36
N GLU A 10 22.46 -17.93 10.01
CA GLU A 10 23.76 -18.49 10.42
C GLU A 10 23.96 -18.11 11.89
N ASP A 11 24.31 -19.08 12.74
CA ASP A 11 24.42 -18.88 14.20
C ASP A 11 23.16 -18.26 14.84
N GLU A 12 21.97 -18.69 14.39
CA GLU A 12 20.65 -18.15 14.75
C GLU A 12 20.34 -16.71 14.30
N GLU A 13 21.34 -15.99 13.78
CA GLU A 13 21.19 -14.65 13.23
C GLU A 13 20.69 -14.65 11.78
N ALA A 14 19.74 -13.77 11.47
CA ALA A 14 19.24 -13.60 10.11
C ALA A 14 20.28 -12.85 9.26
N LYS A 15 20.88 -13.54 8.29
CA LYS A 15 21.91 -12.94 7.41
C LYS A 15 21.41 -12.58 6.02
N PHE A 16 20.53 -13.40 5.45
CA PHE A 16 20.03 -13.16 4.09
C PHE A 16 18.53 -13.37 4.00
N ALA A 17 17.87 -12.53 3.20
CA ALA A 17 16.50 -12.70 2.77
C ALA A 17 16.49 -13.11 1.30
N VAL A 18 15.91 -14.26 1.01
CA VAL A 18 15.68 -14.76 -0.33
C VAL A 18 14.24 -14.47 -0.70
N ILE A 19 14.07 -13.77 -1.82
CA ILE A 19 12.77 -13.42 -2.39
C ILE A 19 12.72 -13.87 -3.85
N PRO A 20 11.54 -14.20 -4.39
CA PRO A 20 11.40 -14.48 -5.81
C PRO A 20 11.86 -13.29 -6.65
N TYR A 21 12.56 -13.56 -7.76
CA TYR A 21 13.12 -12.50 -8.62
C TYR A 21 12.04 -11.55 -9.17
N ALA A 22 10.85 -12.07 -9.47
CA ALA A 22 9.72 -11.25 -9.92
C ALA A 22 9.28 -10.24 -8.84
N GLU A 23 9.27 -10.64 -7.56
CA GLU A 23 8.94 -9.74 -6.45
C GLU A 23 10.04 -8.70 -6.24
N TYR A 24 11.31 -9.09 -6.40
CA TYR A 24 12.42 -8.14 -6.40
C TYR A 24 12.25 -7.06 -7.48
N LEU A 25 11.90 -7.43 -8.71
CA LEU A 25 11.70 -6.48 -9.80
C LEU A 25 10.59 -5.48 -9.49
N GLN A 26 9.47 -5.95 -8.94
CA GLN A 26 8.35 -5.09 -8.55
C GLN A 26 8.74 -4.09 -7.47
N ILE A 27 9.44 -4.55 -6.42
CA ILE A 27 9.93 -3.69 -5.35
C ILE A 27 10.93 -2.68 -5.90
N ARG A 28 11.85 -3.13 -6.75
CA ARG A 28 12.85 -2.25 -7.37
C ARG A 28 12.19 -1.17 -8.23
N GLU A 29 11.20 -1.53 -9.04
CA GLU A 29 10.49 -0.56 -9.88
C GLU A 29 9.73 0.46 -9.03
N LEU A 30 9.04 0.00 -7.98
CA LEU A 30 8.32 0.88 -7.06
C LEU A 30 9.26 1.84 -6.33
N LEU A 31 10.41 1.35 -5.84
CA LEU A 31 11.35 2.16 -5.07
C LEU A 31 12.26 3.04 -5.92
N ALA A 32 12.37 2.76 -7.23
CA ALA A 32 13.19 3.55 -8.15
C ALA A 32 12.44 4.76 -8.73
N ASP A 33 11.13 4.86 -8.50
CA ASP A 33 10.25 5.88 -9.05
C ASP A 33 9.52 6.58 -7.89
N GLU A 34 9.91 7.83 -7.63
CA GLU A 34 9.40 8.61 -6.50
C GLU A 34 7.90 8.87 -6.59
N GLU A 35 7.38 9.13 -7.79
CA GLU A 35 5.95 9.38 -8.03
C GLU A 35 5.13 8.11 -7.77
N LYS A 36 5.57 6.96 -8.28
CA LYS A 36 4.91 5.67 -8.00
C LYS A 36 4.94 5.31 -6.52
N LEU A 37 6.01 5.66 -5.81
CA LEU A 37 6.13 5.41 -4.39
C LEU A 37 5.16 6.31 -3.60
N GLU A 38 5.07 7.59 -3.95
CA GLU A 38 4.13 8.55 -3.36
C GLU A 38 2.68 8.07 -3.54
N ASP A 39 2.29 7.72 -4.77
CA ASP A 39 0.96 7.17 -5.09
C ASP A 39 0.63 5.93 -4.24
N TYR A 40 1.61 5.05 -4.05
CA TYR A 40 1.42 3.84 -3.26
C TYR A 40 1.25 4.14 -1.77
N LEU A 41 2.02 5.09 -1.23
CA LEU A 41 1.89 5.52 0.17
C LEU A 41 0.55 6.21 0.42
N ASP A 42 0.09 7.04 -0.50
CA ASP A 42 -1.22 7.68 -0.45
C ASP A 42 -2.36 6.66 -0.49
N TYR A 43 -2.25 5.66 -1.35
CA TYR A 43 -3.19 4.54 -1.38
C TYR A 43 -3.25 3.80 -0.04
N LEU A 44 -2.10 3.46 0.55
CA LEU A 44 -2.04 2.80 1.85
C LEU A 44 -2.63 3.67 2.96
N HIS A 45 -2.35 4.98 2.92
CA HIS A 45 -2.92 5.94 3.85
C HIS A 45 -4.45 5.98 3.75
N ALA A 46 -4.99 6.09 2.54
CA ALA A 46 -6.43 6.10 2.29
C ALA A 46 -7.10 4.80 2.78
N GLN A 47 -6.47 3.63 2.57
CA GLN A 47 -6.97 2.37 3.12
C GLN A 47 -7.00 2.36 4.65
N LYS A 48 -5.94 2.84 5.29
CA LYS A 48 -5.86 2.93 6.75
C LYS A 48 -6.94 3.84 7.31
N VAL A 49 -7.06 5.05 6.76
CA VAL A 49 -8.10 6.02 7.14
C VAL A 49 -9.48 5.40 6.96
N LYS A 50 -9.74 4.72 5.85
CA LYS A 50 -11.02 4.02 5.60
C LYS A 50 -11.30 2.91 6.62
N TYR A 51 -10.29 2.17 7.05
CA TYR A 51 -10.46 1.10 8.04
C TYR A 51 -10.73 1.66 9.44
N GLU A 52 -10.04 2.75 9.81
CA GLU A 52 -10.19 3.42 11.11
C GLU A 52 -11.47 4.25 11.19
N ALA A 53 -11.86 4.89 10.08
CA ALA A 53 -13.11 5.61 9.95
C ALA A 53 -14.27 4.62 9.77
N LYS A 54 -14.92 4.24 10.88
CA LYS A 54 -16.17 3.47 10.85
C LYS A 54 -17.39 4.24 10.30
N SER A 55 -17.20 5.44 9.74
CA SER A 55 -18.25 6.23 9.12
C SER A 55 -18.43 5.82 7.66
N TRP A 56 -19.49 5.04 7.42
CA TRP A 56 -19.94 4.78 6.06
C TRP A 56 -20.69 6.01 5.56
N HIS A 57 -20.14 6.69 4.57
CA HIS A 57 -20.82 7.81 3.91
C HIS A 57 -21.61 7.26 2.72
N THR A 58 -22.89 7.63 2.61
CA THR A 58 -23.70 7.30 1.43
C THR A 58 -23.24 8.17 0.25
N LEU A 59 -23.42 7.69 -0.97
CA LEU A 59 -23.11 8.46 -2.18
C LEU A 59 -23.77 9.85 -2.17
N GLN A 60 -25.01 9.93 -1.66
CA GLN A 60 -25.73 11.19 -1.51
C GLN A 60 -25.04 12.12 -0.50
N ALA A 61 -24.68 11.63 0.68
CA ALA A 61 -24.00 12.44 1.69
C ALA A 61 -22.62 12.95 1.23
N VAL A 62 -21.92 12.19 0.37
CA VAL A 62 -20.65 12.62 -0.24
C VAL A 62 -20.87 13.67 -1.34
N LYS A 63 -21.95 13.55 -2.13
CA LYS A 63 -22.31 14.57 -3.11
C LYS A 63 -22.69 15.89 -2.44
N GLU A 64 -23.39 15.82 -1.31
CA GLU A 64 -23.79 17.00 -0.54
C GLU A 64 -22.56 17.72 0.02
N SER A 65 -21.60 16.97 0.58
CA SER A 65 -20.39 17.54 1.17
C SER A 65 -19.41 18.13 0.14
N LEU A 66 -19.40 17.60 -1.08
CA LEU A 66 -18.57 18.09 -2.19
C LEU A 66 -19.25 19.18 -3.03
N GLY A 67 -20.51 19.54 -2.72
CA GLY A 67 -21.28 20.53 -3.48
C GLY A 67 -21.66 20.06 -4.89
N LEU A 68 -21.78 18.73 -5.08
CA LEU A 68 -22.07 18.09 -6.36
C LEU A 68 -23.56 17.72 -6.53
N ASP A 69 -24.42 18.10 -5.59
CA ASP A 69 -25.86 17.90 -5.70
C ASP A 69 -26.51 19.01 -6.53
N GLY A 70 -26.47 18.83 -7.84
CA GLY A 70 -27.13 19.74 -8.78
C GLY A 70 -26.75 19.55 -10.25
N ALA A 71 -26.53 18.32 -10.71
CA ALA A 71 -26.39 17.98 -12.14
C ALA A 71 -27.42 16.94 -12.56
#